data_AF-A0A7X4B5B5-F1
#
_entry.id   AF-A0A7X4B5B5-F1
#
_cell.length_a   1.000
_cell.length_b   1.000
_cell.length_c   1.000
_cell.angle_alpha   90.00
_cell.angle_beta   90.00
_cell.angle_gamma   90.00
#
_symmetry.space_group_name_H-M   'P 1'
#
loop_
_entity.id
_entity.type
_entity.pdbx_description
1 polymer ?
#
loop_
_entity_poly.entity_id
_entity_poly.type
_entity_poly.pdbx_seq_one_letter_code
_entity_poly.pdbx_strand_id
1 'polypeptide(L)'
;MDSKKDQNNTNKSTLQDLPSIEKLQSLPEMQELQASYSRNLLTDALRSVVSELRDTILQGADDFVFPTSSEYVTLARKQIEDRTRPILRNVINATGTVTHTNLGRSLLTETAIQSLQSAAQNYVNLEYDIETGKRGHRDRITEPLLKELTGCEASTVVNNNAAAVLISLQTVAEGKEVIVSRGELIEIGGAFRIPDVMTASGAILREVGTTNRTHLRDYAEAINENTALILKVHPSNYKIVGFTSTPEMDELTQLGKERNITTMEDLGSGALIDLSQYKLPYEPVVADRVSCGVDIVTFSGDKLLGGPQAGIIVGKEEWIQKIRKNPLMRALRVDKLTIAALSATLQDYLYVDTIPEKFPMVNRYTRSMDELLTTAVHIADRLKVIFEQTISVHVSETQAEIGSGSLPVETLPSIAVMLTPQTVSVDKLAKYFRLGSTPVIGRIETDQLWFDVRTLYGMEQELLIETASEVAKKL
;
A
#
# COMPACT_ATOMS: atom_id res chain seq x y z
N MET A 1 -30.37 45.78 28.17
CA MET A 1 -31.23 44.59 28.36
C MET A 1 -32.17 44.39 27.16
N ASP A 2 -32.51 45.46 26.44
CA ASP A 2 -33.42 45.38 25.28
C ASP A 2 -32.80 44.71 24.05
N SER A 3 -31.52 44.92 23.73
CA SER A 3 -30.88 44.28 22.56
C SER A 3 -30.85 42.73 22.60
N LYS A 4 -30.66 42.14 23.79
CA LYS A 4 -30.70 40.67 23.97
C LYS A 4 -32.12 40.10 23.93
N LYS A 5 -33.14 40.88 24.30
CA LYS A 5 -34.55 40.48 24.20
C LYS A 5 -35.04 40.57 22.76
N ASP A 6 -34.60 41.60 22.02
CA ASP A 6 -34.91 41.75 20.61
C ASP A 6 -34.27 40.64 19.79
N GLN A 7 -32.96 40.37 19.95
CA GLN A 7 -32.31 39.22 19.29
C GLN A 7 -32.96 37.86 19.60
N ASN A 8 -33.37 37.62 20.85
CA ASN A 8 -34.05 36.38 21.22
C ASN A 8 -35.44 36.24 20.57
N ASN A 9 -36.17 37.35 20.40
CA ASN A 9 -37.46 37.34 19.72
C ASN A 9 -37.32 37.18 18.21
N THR A 10 -36.31 37.80 17.59
CA THR A 10 -36.01 37.64 16.16
C THR A 10 -35.61 36.20 15.85
N ASN A 11 -34.68 35.61 16.62
CA ASN A 11 -34.28 34.20 16.44
C ASN A 11 -35.46 33.23 16.60
N LYS A 12 -36.40 33.51 17.52
CA LYS A 12 -37.59 32.67 17.73
C LYS A 12 -38.57 32.74 16.56
N SER A 13 -38.69 33.89 15.90
CA SER A 13 -39.50 34.05 14.68
C SER A 13 -38.85 33.30 13.51
N THR A 14 -37.56 33.51 13.27
CA THR A 14 -36.82 32.88 12.17
C THR A 14 -36.79 31.35 12.30
N LEU A 15 -36.69 30.80 13.52
CA LEU A 15 -36.74 29.35 13.71
C LEU A 15 -38.08 28.69 13.33
N GLN A 16 -39.18 29.44 13.36
CA GLN A 16 -40.51 28.93 12.97
C GLN A 16 -40.67 28.83 11.45
N ASP A 17 -39.86 29.57 10.69
CA ASP A 17 -39.89 29.60 9.22
C ASP A 17 -39.11 28.44 8.58
N LEU A 18 -38.40 27.62 9.37
CA LEU A 18 -37.74 26.41 8.88
C LEU A 18 -38.77 25.41 8.32
N PRO A 19 -38.62 24.96 7.06
CA PRO A 19 -39.58 24.05 6.45
C PRO A 19 -39.59 22.68 7.13
N SER A 20 -40.76 22.05 7.19
CA SER A 20 -40.86 20.66 7.64
C SER A 20 -40.17 19.72 6.65
N ILE A 21 -39.66 18.59 7.15
CA ILE A 21 -39.04 17.57 6.30
C ILE A 21 -40.03 17.05 5.25
N GLU A 22 -41.30 16.91 5.60
CA GLU A 22 -42.37 16.51 4.68
C GLU A 22 -42.56 17.54 3.55
N LYS A 23 -42.54 18.84 3.86
CA LYS A 23 -42.60 19.92 2.86
C LYS A 23 -41.40 19.86 1.92
N LEU A 24 -40.20 19.68 2.45
CA LEU A 24 -38.98 19.53 1.63
C LEU A 24 -39.03 18.27 0.75
N GLN A 25 -39.59 17.17 1.24
CA GLN A 25 -39.78 15.96 0.43
C GLN A 25 -40.83 16.15 -0.66
N SER A 26 -41.83 17.01 -0.47
CA SER A 26 -42.86 17.28 -1.48
C SER A 26 -42.40 18.20 -2.62
N LEU A 27 -41.19 18.77 -2.54
CA LEU A 27 -40.66 19.66 -3.57
C LEU A 27 -40.51 18.91 -4.91
N PRO A 28 -40.97 19.48 -6.05
CA PRO A 28 -40.80 18.87 -7.38
C PRO A 28 -39.33 18.56 -7.69
N GLU A 29 -38.41 19.44 -7.28
CA GLU A 29 -36.96 19.30 -7.49
C GLU A 29 -36.35 18.13 -6.70
N MET A 30 -37.05 17.60 -5.70
CA MET A 30 -36.60 16.47 -4.87
C MET A 30 -36.91 15.10 -5.50
N GLN A 31 -37.72 15.05 -6.57
CA GLN A 31 -38.13 13.80 -7.22
C GLN A 31 -36.95 12.98 -7.75
N GLU A 32 -35.92 13.64 -8.29
CA GLU A 32 -34.70 12.99 -8.77
C GLU A 32 -33.99 12.25 -7.63
N LEU A 33 -33.80 12.91 -6.49
CA LEU A 33 -33.18 12.30 -5.30
C LEU A 33 -34.03 11.16 -4.73
N GLN A 34 -35.36 11.26 -4.81
CA GLN A 34 -36.25 10.19 -4.37
C GLN A 34 -36.18 8.94 -5.26
N ALA A 35 -35.89 9.12 -6.55
CA ALA A 35 -35.69 8.00 -7.47
C ALA A 35 -34.33 7.30 -7.23
N SER A 36 -33.30 8.05 -6.85
CA SER A 36 -31.94 7.53 -6.66
C SER A 36 -31.65 7.02 -5.25
N TYR A 37 -32.34 7.52 -4.22
CA TYR A 37 -32.01 7.24 -2.82
C TYR A 37 -33.20 6.70 -2.04
N SER A 38 -32.91 5.81 -1.08
CA SER A 38 -33.95 5.33 -0.17
C SER A 38 -34.55 6.47 0.66
N ARG A 39 -35.86 6.37 0.94
CA ARG A 39 -36.58 7.39 1.71
C ARG A 39 -35.93 7.72 3.05
N ASN A 40 -35.40 6.72 3.76
CA ASN A 40 -34.75 6.93 5.05
C ASN A 40 -33.48 7.77 4.92
N LEU A 41 -32.64 7.47 3.92
CA LEU A 41 -31.40 8.21 3.66
C LEU A 41 -31.68 9.68 3.33
N LEU A 42 -32.68 9.94 2.48
CA LEU A 42 -33.11 11.29 2.14
C LEU A 42 -33.69 12.04 3.36
N THR A 43 -34.51 11.36 4.17
CA THR A 43 -35.09 11.94 5.39
C THR A 43 -34.01 12.38 6.38
N ASP A 44 -33.02 11.51 6.61
CA ASP A 44 -31.91 11.81 7.52
C ASP A 44 -31.03 12.95 7.00
N ALA A 45 -30.77 12.99 5.69
CA ALA A 45 -30.02 14.07 5.07
C ALA A 45 -30.73 15.41 5.25
N LEU A 46 -32.04 15.48 4.95
CA LEU A 46 -32.85 16.68 5.15
C LEU A 46 -32.92 17.10 6.62
N ARG A 47 -33.01 16.14 7.56
CA ARG A 47 -32.93 16.42 8.99
C ARG A 47 -31.60 17.04 9.39
N SER A 48 -30.50 16.54 8.83
CA SER A 48 -29.16 17.07 9.08
C SER A 48 -29.03 18.50 8.55
N VAL A 49 -29.47 18.75 7.31
CA VAL A 49 -29.52 20.11 6.73
C VAL A 49 -30.34 21.06 7.60
N VAL A 50 -31.57 20.68 7.97
CA VAL A 50 -32.43 21.53 8.81
C VAL A 50 -31.82 21.75 10.21
N SER A 51 -31.12 20.76 10.76
CA SER A 51 -30.41 20.90 12.04
C SER A 51 -29.25 21.88 11.95
N GLU A 52 -28.43 21.80 10.90
CA GLU A 52 -27.31 22.73 10.66
C GLU A 52 -27.79 24.17 10.48
N LEU A 53 -28.88 24.37 9.72
CA LEU A 53 -29.50 25.68 9.57
C LEU A 53 -30.08 26.20 10.89
N ARG A 54 -30.72 25.33 11.69
CA ARG A 54 -31.20 25.67 13.03
C ARG A 54 -30.05 26.14 13.94
N ASP A 55 -28.94 25.42 13.95
CA ASP A 55 -27.78 25.77 14.78
C ASP A 55 -27.17 27.11 14.33
N THR A 56 -27.14 27.38 13.02
CA THR A 56 -26.70 28.66 12.46
C THR A 56 -27.58 29.83 12.92
N ILE A 57 -28.90 29.66 12.90
CA ILE A 57 -29.86 30.67 13.39
C ILE A 57 -29.66 30.91 14.89
N LEU A 58 -29.48 29.84 15.68
CA LEU A 58 -29.27 29.93 17.14
C LEU A 58 -27.96 30.63 17.52
N GLN A 59 -26.93 30.55 16.67
CA GLN A 59 -25.65 31.23 16.87
C GLN A 59 -25.71 32.74 16.59
N GLY A 60 -26.87 33.28 16.17
CA GLY A 60 -27.08 34.71 16.00
C GLY A 60 -26.48 35.26 14.71
N ALA A 61 -26.59 34.50 13.61
CA ALA A 61 -26.31 35.02 12.28
C ALA A 61 -27.30 36.16 11.96
N ASP A 62 -26.87 37.40 12.15
CA ASP A 62 -27.59 38.59 11.67
C ASP A 62 -27.76 38.44 10.14
N ASP A 63 -28.98 38.69 9.63
CA ASP A 63 -29.37 38.54 8.22
C ASP A 63 -29.32 37.10 7.65
N PHE A 64 -29.74 36.10 8.42
CA PHE A 64 -29.89 34.72 7.93
C PHE A 64 -30.88 34.64 6.74
N VAL A 65 -30.37 34.18 5.58
CA VAL A 65 -31.17 33.94 4.37
C VAL A 65 -31.48 32.45 4.26
N PHE A 66 -32.76 32.10 4.14
CA PHE A 66 -33.16 30.72 3.92
C PHE A 66 -32.71 30.22 2.54
N PRO A 67 -32.24 28.97 2.46
CA PRO A 67 -32.02 28.33 1.17
C PRO A 67 -33.29 28.31 0.33
N THR A 68 -33.15 28.54 -0.97
CA THR A 68 -34.17 28.28 -1.99
C THR A 68 -34.47 26.78 -2.11
N SER A 69 -35.58 26.42 -2.76
CA SER A 69 -35.94 25.00 -2.98
C SER A 69 -34.80 24.20 -3.64
N SER A 70 -34.14 24.76 -4.65
CA SER A 70 -33.01 24.13 -5.35
C SER A 70 -31.75 24.01 -4.47
N GLU A 71 -31.52 24.96 -3.56
CA GLU A 71 -30.42 24.89 -2.60
C GLU A 71 -30.67 23.81 -1.55
N TYR A 72 -31.90 23.61 -1.07
CA TYR A 72 -32.23 22.48 -0.20
C TYR A 72 -31.97 21.14 -0.88
N VAL A 73 -32.30 20.98 -2.17
CA VAL A 73 -31.95 19.78 -2.95
C VAL A 73 -30.43 19.61 -3.02
N THR A 74 -29.69 20.68 -3.29
CA THR A 74 -28.23 20.65 -3.36
C THR A 74 -27.59 20.27 -2.03
N LEU A 75 -28.06 20.85 -0.92
CA LEU A 75 -27.60 20.55 0.43
C LEU A 75 -27.92 19.10 0.84
N ALA A 76 -29.14 18.63 0.53
CA ALA A 76 -29.54 17.26 0.79
C ALA A 76 -28.71 16.26 -0.02
N ARG A 77 -28.50 16.51 -1.32
CA ARG A 77 -27.63 15.71 -2.18
C ARG A 77 -26.22 15.65 -1.60
N LYS A 78 -25.64 16.79 -1.25
CA LYS A 78 -24.30 16.86 -0.65
C LYS A 78 -24.20 16.06 0.65
N GLN A 79 -25.19 16.18 1.55
CA GLN A 79 -25.22 15.40 2.79
C GLN A 79 -25.30 13.88 2.53
N ILE A 80 -26.09 13.46 1.53
CA ILE A 80 -26.16 12.06 1.11
C ILE A 80 -24.83 11.60 0.52
N GLU A 81 -24.24 12.38 -0.37
CA GLU A 81 -22.95 12.08 -1.00
C GLU A 81 -21.83 12.00 0.04
N ASP A 82 -21.75 12.95 0.97
CA ASP A 82 -20.74 12.95 2.03
C ASP A 82 -20.92 11.77 2.99
N ARG A 83 -22.17 11.39 3.31
CA ARG A 83 -22.48 10.24 4.18
C ARG A 83 -22.25 8.89 3.50
N THR A 84 -22.53 8.80 2.20
CA THR A 84 -22.37 7.55 1.43
C THR A 84 -21.01 7.43 0.76
N ARG A 85 -20.18 8.47 0.82
CA ARG A 85 -18.81 8.47 0.30
C ARG A 85 -18.01 7.34 0.95
N PRO A 86 -17.46 6.40 0.17
CA PRO A 86 -16.55 5.40 0.71
C PRO A 86 -15.34 6.05 1.35
N ILE A 87 -14.90 5.51 2.49
CA ILE A 87 -13.65 5.95 3.13
C ILE A 87 -12.45 5.53 2.27
N LEU A 88 -12.45 4.27 1.80
CA LEU A 88 -11.47 3.77 0.85
C LEU A 88 -11.79 4.31 -0.55
N ARG A 89 -10.87 5.07 -1.12
CA ARG A 89 -11.01 5.70 -2.44
C ARG A 89 -9.72 5.55 -3.21
N ASN A 90 -9.85 5.58 -4.53
CA ASN A 90 -8.69 5.74 -5.40
C ASN A 90 -8.06 7.11 -5.15
N VAL A 91 -6.74 7.15 -5.20
CA VAL A 91 -5.96 8.38 -5.05
C VAL A 91 -4.92 8.43 -6.15
N ILE A 92 -4.56 9.63 -6.57
CA ILE A 92 -3.46 9.86 -7.50
C ILE A 92 -2.19 10.00 -6.67
N ASN A 93 -1.26 9.08 -6.89
CA ASN A 93 0.07 9.15 -6.29
C ASN A 93 0.96 10.05 -7.13
N ALA A 94 1.26 11.25 -6.63
CA ALA A 94 2.22 12.19 -7.22
C ALA A 94 3.41 12.44 -6.26
N THR A 95 3.68 11.49 -5.35
CA THR A 95 4.74 11.63 -4.34
C THR A 95 6.12 11.30 -4.88
N GLY A 96 6.20 10.54 -5.98
CA GLY A 96 7.48 10.00 -6.47
C GLY A 96 7.92 8.71 -5.79
N THR A 97 7.23 8.25 -4.74
CA THR A 97 7.44 6.92 -4.15
C THR A 97 6.57 5.91 -4.88
N VAL A 98 7.17 4.98 -5.63
CA VAL A 98 6.40 4.04 -6.45
C VAL A 98 5.71 2.99 -5.58
N THR A 99 6.45 2.14 -4.86
CA THR A 99 5.88 1.20 -3.87
C THR A 99 5.61 1.93 -2.55
N HIS A 100 4.47 2.64 -2.50
CA HIS A 100 4.10 3.48 -1.37
C HIS A 100 3.26 2.73 -0.33
N THR A 101 3.79 2.52 0.88
CA THR A 101 3.11 1.74 1.95
C THR A 101 1.73 2.28 2.32
N ASN A 102 1.59 3.60 2.52
CA ASN A 102 0.30 4.22 2.88
C ASN A 102 -0.74 4.21 1.75
N LEU A 103 -0.31 4.06 0.49
CA LEU A 103 -1.20 4.12 -0.68
C LEU A 103 -1.46 2.72 -1.27
N GLY A 104 -1.16 1.64 -0.53
CA GLY A 104 -1.51 0.28 -0.93
C GLY A 104 -0.40 -0.52 -1.62
N ARG A 105 0.86 -0.03 -1.57
CA ARG A 105 2.05 -0.70 -2.12
C ARG A 105 1.99 -0.94 -3.64
N SER A 106 1.79 -2.19 -4.06
CA SER A 106 1.94 -2.62 -5.45
C SER A 106 0.63 -2.62 -6.21
N LEU A 107 0.72 -2.25 -7.48
CA LEU A 107 -0.39 -2.29 -8.42
C LEU A 107 -0.39 -3.64 -9.15
N LEU A 108 -1.55 -4.26 -9.25
CA LEU A 108 -1.74 -5.55 -9.92
C LEU A 108 -1.64 -5.41 -11.45
N THR A 109 -1.15 -6.46 -12.10
CA THR A 109 -1.24 -6.58 -13.56
C THR A 109 -2.68 -6.73 -14.02
N GLU A 110 -2.97 -6.41 -15.28
CA GLU A 110 -4.32 -6.57 -15.84
C GLU A 110 -4.79 -8.03 -15.77
N THR A 111 -3.90 -8.99 -16.00
CA THR A 111 -4.22 -10.43 -15.89
C THR A 111 -4.57 -10.81 -14.45
N ALA A 112 -3.86 -10.25 -13.45
CA ALA A 112 -4.13 -10.48 -12.05
C ALA A 112 -5.48 -9.87 -11.62
N ILE A 113 -5.84 -8.69 -12.12
CA ILE A 113 -7.16 -8.07 -11.90
C ILE A 113 -8.27 -8.94 -12.50
N GLN A 114 -8.11 -9.39 -13.75
CA GLN A 114 -9.08 -10.26 -14.41
C GLN A 114 -9.25 -11.60 -13.68
N SER A 115 -8.15 -12.21 -13.25
CA SER A 115 -8.17 -13.44 -12.44
C SER A 115 -8.90 -13.23 -11.11
N LEU A 116 -8.63 -12.13 -10.42
CA LEU A 116 -9.30 -11.75 -9.17
C LEU A 116 -10.80 -11.57 -9.40
N GLN A 117 -11.20 -10.80 -10.42
CA GLN A 117 -12.60 -10.55 -10.75
C GLN A 117 -13.33 -11.85 -11.09
N SER A 118 -12.73 -12.70 -11.92
CA SER A 118 -13.28 -14.00 -12.28
C SER A 118 -13.47 -14.89 -11.05
N ALA A 119 -12.45 -14.95 -10.17
CA ALA A 119 -12.52 -15.71 -8.92
C ALA A 119 -13.56 -15.15 -7.94
N ALA A 120 -13.80 -13.83 -7.94
CA ALA A 120 -14.83 -13.20 -7.12
C ALA A 120 -16.25 -13.54 -7.62
N GLN A 121 -16.45 -13.55 -8.93
CA GLN A 121 -17.75 -13.76 -9.56
C GLN A 121 -18.17 -15.23 -9.62
N ASN A 122 -17.22 -16.17 -9.62
CA ASN A 122 -17.49 -17.57 -9.90
C ASN A 122 -17.05 -18.52 -8.76
N TYR A 123 -17.61 -19.74 -8.78
CA TYR A 123 -17.00 -20.88 -8.10
C TYR A 123 -15.69 -21.25 -8.80
N VAL A 124 -14.65 -21.58 -8.03
CA VAL A 124 -13.34 -21.96 -8.57
C VAL A 124 -12.85 -23.24 -7.90
N ASN A 125 -11.94 -23.95 -8.58
CA ASN A 125 -11.32 -25.20 -8.15
C ASN A 125 -10.24 -25.00 -7.06
N LEU A 126 -10.56 -24.19 -6.04
CA LEU A 126 -9.64 -23.71 -5.01
C LEU A 126 -9.01 -24.84 -4.20
N GLU A 127 -9.85 -25.76 -3.72
CA GLU A 127 -9.47 -26.94 -2.91
C GLU A 127 -10.04 -28.21 -3.56
N TYR A 128 -10.28 -28.20 -4.88
CA TYR A 128 -10.94 -29.28 -5.59
C TYR A 128 -10.17 -29.65 -6.85
N ASP A 129 -9.61 -30.85 -6.88
CA ASP A 129 -8.91 -31.35 -8.04
C ASP A 129 -9.85 -31.85 -9.13
N ILE A 130 -9.74 -31.23 -10.30
CA ILE A 130 -10.59 -31.49 -11.46
C ILE A 130 -10.25 -32.86 -12.05
N GLU A 131 -8.97 -33.23 -12.08
CA GLU A 131 -8.55 -34.51 -12.68
C GLU A 131 -9.00 -35.70 -11.82
N THR A 132 -8.78 -35.62 -10.50
CA THR A 132 -9.10 -36.73 -9.59
C THR A 132 -10.52 -36.67 -9.01
N GLY A 133 -11.23 -35.53 -9.14
CA GLY A 133 -12.55 -35.31 -8.57
C GLY A 133 -12.57 -35.27 -7.03
N LYS A 134 -11.44 -34.95 -6.40
CA LYS A 134 -11.28 -35.02 -4.93
C LYS A 134 -10.82 -33.68 -4.35
N ARG A 135 -10.89 -33.58 -3.02
CA ARG A 135 -10.33 -32.43 -2.30
C ARG A 135 -8.81 -32.37 -2.52
N GLY A 136 -8.31 -31.20 -2.92
CA GLY A 136 -6.89 -30.92 -3.13
C GLY A 136 -6.36 -29.80 -2.23
N HIS A 137 -5.04 -29.64 -2.18
CA HIS A 137 -4.39 -28.54 -1.48
C HIS A 137 -4.37 -27.27 -2.33
N ARG A 138 -4.50 -26.11 -1.70
CA ARG A 138 -4.54 -24.80 -2.40
C ARG A 138 -3.21 -24.43 -3.04
N ASP A 139 -2.11 -24.83 -2.40
CA ASP A 139 -0.76 -24.49 -2.84
C ASP A 139 -0.47 -24.97 -4.27
N ARG A 140 -1.19 -25.99 -4.77
CA ARG A 140 -1.07 -26.45 -6.16
C ARG A 140 -1.32 -25.36 -7.22
N ILE A 141 -1.99 -24.26 -6.83
CA ILE A 141 -2.31 -23.13 -7.70
C ILE A 141 -1.08 -22.24 -7.96
N THR A 142 -0.15 -22.17 -7.00
CA THR A 142 1.02 -21.28 -7.06
C THR A 142 2.34 -22.02 -7.01
N GLU A 143 2.40 -23.18 -6.36
CA GLU A 143 3.62 -23.95 -6.14
C GLU A 143 4.34 -24.36 -7.43
N PRO A 144 3.68 -24.85 -8.50
CA PRO A 144 4.37 -25.17 -9.74
C PRO A 144 5.13 -23.96 -10.30
N LEU A 145 4.50 -22.78 -10.29
CA LEU A 145 5.10 -21.53 -10.77
C LEU A 145 6.22 -21.06 -9.86
N LEU A 146 6.04 -21.12 -8.54
CA LEU A 146 7.09 -20.74 -7.59
C LEU A 146 8.31 -21.66 -7.71
N LYS A 147 8.11 -22.96 -7.94
CA LYS A 147 9.19 -23.90 -8.20
C LYS A 147 9.94 -23.57 -9.49
N GLU A 148 9.21 -23.28 -10.57
CA GLU A 148 9.81 -22.89 -11.84
C GLU A 148 10.60 -21.57 -11.73
N LEU A 149 10.03 -20.56 -11.08
CA LEU A 149 10.61 -19.21 -10.98
C LEU A 149 11.78 -19.12 -9.98
N THR A 150 11.79 -19.97 -8.94
CA THR A 150 12.77 -19.85 -7.84
C THR A 150 13.73 -21.03 -7.74
N GLY A 151 13.44 -22.16 -8.40
CA GLY A 151 14.20 -23.39 -8.26
C GLY A 151 14.00 -24.12 -6.92
N CYS A 152 13.03 -23.71 -6.10
CA CYS A 152 12.79 -24.35 -4.81
C CYS A 152 12.25 -25.78 -4.94
N GLU A 153 12.39 -26.58 -3.89
CA GLU A 153 11.83 -27.93 -3.86
C GLU A 153 10.31 -27.90 -3.64
N ALA A 154 9.85 -27.01 -2.75
CA ALA A 154 8.45 -26.81 -2.40
C ALA A 154 8.17 -25.36 -2.01
N SER A 155 6.89 -24.99 -2.00
CA SER A 155 6.46 -23.67 -1.52
C SER A 155 5.07 -23.66 -0.89
N THR A 156 4.79 -22.66 -0.06
CA THR A 156 3.46 -22.42 0.48
C THR A 156 3.20 -20.91 0.63
N VAL A 157 1.93 -20.54 0.75
CA VAL A 157 1.51 -19.13 0.78
C VAL A 157 0.57 -18.88 1.96
N VAL A 158 0.90 -17.86 2.75
CA VAL A 158 0.13 -17.36 3.89
C VAL A 158 -0.27 -15.89 3.67
N ASN A 159 -1.03 -15.33 4.61
CA ASN A 159 -1.68 -14.03 4.50
C ASN A 159 -0.72 -12.86 4.16
N ASN A 160 0.46 -12.80 4.77
CA ASN A 160 1.49 -11.78 4.54
C ASN A 160 2.86 -12.28 5.02
N ASN A 161 3.93 -11.55 4.70
CA ASN A 161 5.28 -11.99 5.09
C ASN A 161 5.49 -12.05 6.62
N ALA A 162 4.81 -11.20 7.39
CA ALA A 162 4.86 -11.29 8.86
C ALA A 162 4.34 -12.65 9.36
N ALA A 163 3.26 -13.14 8.76
CA ALA A 163 2.72 -14.47 9.02
C ALA A 163 3.68 -15.58 8.54
N ALA A 164 4.38 -15.36 7.43
CA ALA A 164 5.37 -16.29 6.89
C ALA A 164 6.56 -16.46 7.83
N VAL A 165 7.08 -15.36 8.37
CA VAL A 165 8.15 -15.38 9.38
C VAL A 165 7.66 -16.06 10.66
N LEU A 166 6.49 -15.66 11.19
CA LEU A 166 5.92 -16.23 12.41
C LEU A 166 5.75 -17.76 12.34
N ILE A 167 5.11 -18.26 11.28
CA ILE A 167 4.82 -19.70 11.15
C ILE A 167 6.11 -20.51 10.92
N SER A 168 7.07 -19.95 10.17
CA SER A 168 8.36 -20.60 9.92
C SER A 168 9.17 -20.71 11.21
N LEU A 169 9.26 -19.62 11.99
CA LEU A 169 9.95 -19.62 13.28
C LEU A 169 9.30 -20.58 14.27
N GLN A 170 7.97 -20.58 14.39
CA GLN A 170 7.28 -21.50 15.28
C GLN A 170 7.52 -22.96 14.87
N THR A 171 7.40 -23.27 13.57
CA THR A 171 7.59 -24.64 13.08
C THR A 171 9.01 -25.16 13.29
N VAL A 172 10.03 -24.31 13.16
CA VAL A 172 11.43 -24.73 13.22
C VAL A 172 11.97 -24.68 14.65
N ALA A 173 11.59 -23.66 15.43
CA ALA A 173 12.33 -23.25 16.62
C ALA A 173 11.46 -22.96 17.84
N GLU A 174 10.21 -23.44 17.91
CA GLU A 174 9.42 -23.36 19.15
C GLU A 174 10.18 -24.02 20.33
N GLY A 175 10.42 -23.24 21.38
CA GLY A 175 11.18 -23.65 22.57
C GLY A 175 12.70 -23.79 22.35
N LYS A 176 13.23 -23.35 21.20
CA LYS A 176 14.65 -23.45 20.84
C LYS A 176 15.26 -22.11 20.46
N GLU A 177 16.59 -22.06 20.42
CA GLU A 177 17.32 -20.83 20.11
C GLU A 177 17.39 -20.55 18.61
N VAL A 178 17.17 -19.29 18.27
CA VAL A 178 17.32 -18.73 16.92
C VAL A 178 18.41 -17.67 16.96
N ILE A 179 19.49 -17.92 16.23
CA ILE A 179 20.64 -17.01 16.15
C ILE A 179 20.37 -15.97 15.07
N VAL A 180 20.48 -14.68 15.42
CA VAL A 180 20.27 -13.55 14.49
C VAL A 180 21.18 -12.39 14.84
N SER A 181 21.64 -11.63 13.85
CA SER A 181 22.46 -10.44 14.05
C SER A 181 21.68 -9.35 14.80
N ARG A 182 22.32 -8.68 15.77
CA ARG A 182 21.75 -7.49 16.45
C ARG A 182 21.36 -6.39 15.47
N GLY A 183 22.13 -6.22 14.40
CA GLY A 183 21.83 -5.27 13.34
C GLY A 183 20.56 -5.62 12.56
N GLU A 184 20.09 -6.86 12.62
CA GLU A 184 18.95 -7.37 11.85
C GLU A 184 17.65 -7.44 12.68
N LEU A 185 17.66 -6.96 13.94
CA LEU A 185 16.47 -6.85 14.80
C LEU A 185 15.65 -5.60 14.46
N ILE A 186 15.00 -5.64 13.30
CA ILE A 186 14.41 -4.47 12.65
C ILE A 186 12.95 -4.26 13.03
N GLU A 187 12.49 -3.01 12.84
CA GLU A 187 11.09 -2.64 12.85
C GLU A 187 10.67 -2.22 11.45
N ILE A 188 9.66 -2.88 10.88
CA ILE A 188 9.13 -2.60 9.54
C ILE A 188 7.73 -2.04 9.66
N GLY A 189 7.50 -0.89 9.02
CA GLY A 189 6.26 -0.13 9.18
C GLY A 189 6.21 0.52 10.56
N GLY A 190 5.18 0.22 11.36
CA GLY A 190 5.02 0.76 12.71
C GLY A 190 4.52 -0.23 13.76
N ALA A 191 4.57 -1.53 13.48
CA ALA A 191 4.09 -2.56 14.42
C ALA A 191 4.75 -3.94 14.25
N PHE A 192 5.49 -4.18 13.14
CA PHE A 192 6.18 -5.46 12.94
C PHE A 192 7.62 -5.33 13.40
N ARG A 193 7.96 -6.03 14.49
CA ARG A 193 9.30 -6.04 15.08
C ARG A 193 9.76 -7.49 15.15
N ILE A 194 10.94 -7.79 14.59
CA ILE A 194 11.48 -9.16 14.58
C ILE A 194 11.52 -9.77 16.01
N PRO A 195 11.99 -9.06 17.06
CA PRO A 195 11.97 -9.60 18.43
C PRO A 195 10.57 -9.99 18.93
N ASP A 196 9.55 -9.19 18.64
CA ASP A 196 8.18 -9.44 19.10
C ASP A 196 7.59 -10.66 18.39
N VAL A 197 7.90 -10.82 17.09
CA VAL A 197 7.47 -11.96 16.28
C VAL A 197 8.15 -13.25 16.73
N MET A 198 9.45 -13.20 17.03
CA MET A 198 10.18 -14.34 17.60
C MET A 198 9.62 -14.76 18.95
N THR A 199 9.31 -13.78 19.80
CA THR A 199 8.66 -14.05 21.10
C THR A 199 7.29 -14.71 20.90
N ALA A 200 6.48 -14.20 19.98
CA ALA A 200 5.17 -14.74 19.66
C ALA A 200 5.23 -16.14 19.01
N SER A 201 6.30 -16.46 18.30
CA SER A 201 6.51 -17.80 17.71
C SER A 201 6.96 -18.84 18.74
N GLY A 202 7.26 -18.44 19.98
CA GLY A 202 7.85 -19.30 21.00
C GLY A 202 9.35 -19.58 20.78
N ALA A 203 9.99 -18.86 19.87
CA ALA A 203 11.43 -18.97 19.64
C ALA A 203 12.21 -18.19 20.71
N ILE A 204 13.39 -18.68 21.06
CA ILE A 204 14.30 -18.03 22.00
C ILE A 204 15.30 -17.21 21.20
N LEU A 205 15.21 -15.88 21.30
CA LEU A 205 16.12 -14.96 20.63
C LEU A 205 17.56 -15.11 21.16
N ARG A 206 18.50 -15.46 20.27
CA ARG A 206 19.94 -15.50 20.52
C ARG A 206 20.65 -14.49 19.63
N GLU A 207 20.69 -13.24 20.06
CA GLU A 207 21.30 -12.14 19.30
C GLU A 207 22.84 -12.17 19.33
N VAL A 208 23.47 -11.93 18.18
CA VAL A 208 24.95 -11.97 18.00
C VAL A 208 25.48 -10.70 17.32
N GLY A 209 26.80 -10.50 17.41
CA GLY A 209 27.47 -9.35 16.81
C GLY A 209 27.08 -8.02 17.45
N THR A 210 27.12 -6.95 16.66
CA THR A 210 26.75 -5.58 17.04
C THR A 210 25.85 -4.96 15.98
N THR A 211 25.29 -3.78 16.25
CA THR A 211 24.36 -3.11 15.30
C THR A 211 24.97 -2.91 13.92
N ASN A 212 26.21 -2.42 13.84
CA ASN A 212 26.86 -2.11 12.56
C ASN A 212 27.74 -3.25 12.06
N ARG A 213 28.29 -4.09 12.95
CA ARG A 213 29.24 -5.16 12.58
C ARG A 213 28.87 -6.48 13.20
N THR A 214 28.61 -7.46 12.35
CA THR A 214 28.47 -8.86 12.70
C THR A 214 29.38 -9.67 11.79
N HIS A 215 30.05 -10.65 12.37
CA HIS A 215 31.00 -11.52 11.70
C HIS A 215 30.55 -12.98 11.78
N LEU A 216 30.99 -13.82 10.85
CA LEU A 216 30.63 -15.24 10.82
C LEU A 216 30.98 -15.97 12.13
N ARG A 217 32.09 -15.59 12.78
CA ARG A 217 32.48 -16.11 14.10
C ARG A 217 31.43 -15.87 15.19
N ASP A 218 30.72 -14.75 15.12
CA ASP A 218 29.74 -14.37 16.15
C ASP A 218 28.55 -15.36 16.10
N TYR A 219 28.17 -15.81 14.90
CA TYR A 219 27.21 -16.89 14.71
C TYR A 219 27.79 -18.24 15.18
N ALA A 220 28.99 -18.59 14.74
CA ALA A 220 29.60 -19.89 15.05
C ALA A 220 29.82 -20.13 16.55
N GLU A 221 30.20 -19.09 17.30
CA GLU A 221 30.42 -19.14 18.74
C GLU A 221 29.11 -19.22 19.55
N ALA A 222 27.99 -18.78 18.97
CA ALA A 222 26.69 -18.80 19.63
C ALA A 222 25.96 -20.15 19.53
N ILE A 223 26.35 -21.01 18.59
CA ILE A 223 25.73 -22.33 18.36
C ILE A 223 25.94 -23.25 19.58
N ASN A 224 24.85 -23.84 20.05
CA ASN A 224 24.82 -24.82 21.13
C ASN A 224 23.72 -25.88 20.88
N GLU A 225 23.51 -26.80 21.82
CA GLU A 225 22.55 -27.90 21.73
C GLU A 225 21.07 -27.46 21.60
N ASN A 226 20.75 -26.22 22.01
CA ASN A 226 19.41 -25.65 21.90
C ASN A 226 19.21 -24.87 20.60
N THR A 227 20.26 -24.64 19.81
CA THR A 227 20.17 -23.92 18.54
C THR A 227 19.37 -24.73 17.52
N ALA A 228 18.31 -24.12 16.96
CA ALA A 228 17.50 -24.71 15.91
C ALA A 228 17.69 -24.01 14.55
N LEU A 229 17.96 -22.71 14.58
CA LEU A 229 17.88 -21.87 13.38
C LEU A 229 18.95 -20.78 13.38
N ILE A 230 19.58 -20.60 12.23
CA ILE A 230 20.31 -19.38 11.86
C ILE A 230 19.35 -18.55 11.01
N LEU A 231 18.97 -17.38 11.52
CA LEU A 231 18.10 -16.43 10.84
C LEU A 231 18.94 -15.27 10.30
N LYS A 232 18.73 -14.95 9.02
CA LYS A 232 19.15 -13.70 8.41
C LYS A 232 17.91 -12.88 8.04
N VAL A 233 17.92 -11.58 8.35
CA VAL A 233 16.82 -10.67 7.96
C VAL A 233 17.37 -9.57 7.05
N HIS A 234 16.78 -9.42 5.86
CA HIS A 234 17.20 -8.38 4.92
C HIS A 234 16.72 -6.99 5.38
N PRO A 235 17.61 -5.98 5.45
CA PRO A 235 17.26 -4.63 5.88
C PRO A 235 16.50 -3.85 4.79
N SER A 236 15.24 -4.24 4.55
CA SER A 236 14.41 -3.73 3.43
C SER A 236 13.88 -2.30 3.59
N ASN A 237 13.99 -1.68 4.77
CA ASN A 237 13.41 -0.36 5.06
C ASN A 237 14.38 0.65 5.70
N TYR A 238 15.65 0.31 5.84
CA TYR A 238 16.72 1.22 6.26
C TYR A 238 18.09 0.72 5.74
N LYS A 239 19.13 1.55 5.81
CA LYS A 239 20.51 1.17 5.46
C LYS A 239 21.47 1.70 6.51
N ILE A 240 22.40 0.87 6.97
CA ILE A 240 23.49 1.31 7.85
C ILE A 240 24.66 1.74 6.98
N VAL A 241 25.10 2.99 7.13
CA VAL A 241 26.22 3.57 6.36
C VAL A 241 27.41 3.82 7.29
N GLY A 242 28.64 3.58 6.79
CA GLY A 242 29.89 3.76 7.54
C GLY A 242 30.65 2.44 7.71
N PHE A 243 31.22 2.21 8.90
CA PHE A 243 31.93 0.98 9.22
C PHE A 243 30.96 -0.16 9.52
N THR A 244 30.53 -0.87 8.47
CA THR A 244 29.59 -1.98 8.56
C THR A 244 30.20 -3.29 8.08
N SER A 245 29.68 -4.41 8.60
CA SER A 245 30.03 -5.76 8.16
C SER A 245 28.87 -6.69 8.50
N THR A 246 28.46 -7.51 7.55
CA THR A 246 27.46 -8.56 7.73
C THR A 246 27.95 -9.81 6.98
N PRO A 247 27.79 -11.03 7.53
CA PRO A 247 28.08 -12.23 6.77
C PRO A 247 27.11 -12.35 5.60
N GLU A 248 27.62 -12.80 4.46
CA GLU A 248 26.79 -13.13 3.30
C GLU A 248 25.96 -14.40 3.58
N MET A 249 24.85 -14.56 2.86
CA MET A 249 23.94 -15.67 3.14
C MET A 249 24.54 -17.04 2.79
N ASP A 250 25.46 -17.10 1.81
CA ASP A 250 26.21 -18.30 1.45
C ASP A 250 27.12 -18.77 2.60
N GLU A 251 27.81 -17.85 3.27
CA GLU A 251 28.63 -18.12 4.46
C GLU A 251 27.80 -18.72 5.60
N LEU A 252 26.62 -18.13 5.88
CA LEU A 252 25.71 -18.62 6.91
C LEU A 252 25.12 -20.00 6.54
N THR A 253 24.81 -20.20 5.27
CA THR A 253 24.30 -21.49 4.77
C THR A 253 25.37 -22.58 4.89
N GLN A 254 26.63 -22.26 4.58
CA GLN A 254 27.74 -23.18 4.77
C GLN A 254 27.92 -23.54 6.25
N LEU A 255 27.90 -22.55 7.14
CA LEU A 255 27.98 -22.78 8.58
C LEU A 255 26.81 -23.67 9.07
N GLY A 256 25.59 -23.41 8.60
CA GLY A 256 24.41 -24.22 8.90
C GLY A 256 24.60 -25.68 8.47
N LYS A 257 25.10 -25.93 7.27
CA LYS A 257 25.43 -27.28 6.77
C LYS A 257 26.51 -27.97 7.62
N GLU A 258 27.59 -27.27 7.94
CA GLU A 258 28.70 -27.81 8.74
C GLU A 258 28.29 -28.18 10.18
N ARG A 259 27.33 -27.43 10.74
CA ARG A 259 26.85 -27.61 12.13
C ARG A 259 25.51 -28.34 12.21
N ASN A 260 24.94 -28.75 11.09
CA ASN A 260 23.61 -29.36 10.98
C ASN A 260 22.50 -28.51 11.64
N ILE A 261 22.51 -27.21 11.35
CA ILE A 261 21.53 -26.21 11.81
C ILE A 261 20.78 -25.65 10.61
N THR A 262 19.45 -25.53 10.75
CA THR A 262 18.58 -24.97 9.70
C THR A 262 18.89 -23.49 9.46
N THR A 263 18.79 -23.08 8.21
CA THR A 263 19.00 -21.69 7.78
C THR A 263 17.71 -21.10 7.22
N MET A 264 17.39 -19.89 7.65
CA MET A 264 16.25 -19.14 7.14
C MET A 264 16.66 -17.72 6.80
N GLU A 265 16.19 -17.23 5.65
CA GLU A 265 16.31 -15.82 5.28
C GLU A 265 14.92 -15.20 5.14
N ASP A 266 14.65 -14.18 5.95
CA ASP A 266 13.56 -13.25 5.66
C ASP A 266 14.05 -12.20 4.67
N LEU A 267 13.87 -12.49 3.39
CA LEU A 267 14.26 -11.61 2.29
C LEU A 267 13.33 -10.39 2.19
N GLY A 268 12.05 -10.57 2.54
CA GLY A 268 11.10 -9.48 2.69
C GLY A 268 10.62 -8.84 1.38
N SER A 269 11.50 -8.37 0.50
CA SER A 269 11.20 -7.55 -0.70
C SER A 269 10.54 -8.34 -1.84
N GLY A 270 10.91 -9.61 -2.00
CA GLY A 270 10.29 -10.52 -2.96
C GLY A 270 10.68 -10.26 -4.41
N ALA A 271 11.92 -9.82 -4.67
CA ALA A 271 12.42 -9.72 -6.04
C ALA A 271 12.54 -11.12 -6.69
N LEU A 272 11.71 -11.39 -7.72
CA LEU A 272 11.77 -12.63 -8.49
C LEU A 272 12.73 -12.58 -9.68
N ILE A 273 13.14 -11.37 -10.07
CA ILE A 273 14.09 -11.13 -11.16
C ILE A 273 15.13 -10.12 -10.70
N ASP A 274 16.30 -10.15 -11.33
CA ASP A 274 17.30 -9.11 -11.16
C ASP A 274 16.84 -7.83 -11.87
N LEU A 275 16.50 -6.80 -11.11
CA LEU A 275 16.06 -5.51 -11.64
C LEU A 275 17.20 -4.65 -12.19
N SER A 276 18.46 -5.04 -11.97
CA SER A 276 19.64 -4.35 -12.50
C SER A 276 19.68 -4.35 -14.04
N GLN A 277 19.05 -5.36 -14.67
CA GLN A 277 18.85 -5.41 -16.12
C GLN A 277 18.09 -4.20 -16.67
N TYR A 278 17.32 -3.52 -15.81
CA TYR A 278 16.59 -2.29 -16.12
C TYR A 278 17.23 -1.03 -15.54
N LYS A 279 18.52 -1.09 -15.18
CA LYS A 279 19.27 0.01 -14.53
C LYS A 279 18.70 0.42 -13.17
N LEU A 280 17.97 -0.49 -12.51
CA LEU A 280 17.52 -0.30 -11.15
C LEU A 280 18.60 -0.82 -10.17
N PRO A 281 18.61 -0.33 -8.93
CA PRO A 281 19.48 -0.85 -7.88
C PRO A 281 19.29 -2.36 -7.71
N TYR A 282 20.40 -3.05 -7.44
CA TYR A 282 20.37 -4.47 -7.15
C TYR A 282 19.63 -4.73 -5.83
N GLU A 283 18.74 -5.72 -5.87
CA GLU A 283 18.04 -6.26 -4.72
C GLU A 283 18.20 -7.78 -4.76
N PRO A 284 18.41 -8.47 -3.61
CA PRO A 284 18.65 -9.89 -3.66
C PRO A 284 17.46 -10.66 -4.22
N VAL A 285 17.74 -11.57 -5.16
CA VAL A 285 16.72 -12.33 -5.89
C VAL A 285 16.43 -13.63 -5.15
N VAL A 286 15.14 -14.00 -5.08
CA VAL A 286 14.70 -15.22 -4.38
C VAL A 286 15.41 -16.46 -4.89
N ALA A 287 15.55 -16.61 -6.22
CA ALA A 287 16.22 -17.75 -6.84
C ALA A 287 17.68 -17.89 -6.41
N ASP A 288 18.40 -16.77 -6.26
CA ASP A 288 19.80 -16.78 -5.80
C ASP A 288 19.88 -17.37 -4.39
N ARG A 289 18.97 -16.98 -3.50
CA ARG A 289 18.92 -17.48 -2.11
C ARG A 289 18.62 -18.96 -2.03
N VAL A 290 17.67 -19.43 -2.83
CA VAL A 290 17.39 -20.87 -2.94
C VAL A 290 18.62 -21.62 -3.47
N SER A 291 19.31 -21.07 -4.46
CA SER A 291 20.50 -21.69 -5.07
C SER A 291 21.70 -21.77 -4.12
N CYS A 292 21.86 -20.80 -3.21
CA CYS A 292 22.85 -20.85 -2.12
C CYS A 292 22.59 -22.03 -1.16
N GLY A 293 21.37 -22.58 -1.17
CA GLY A 293 20.96 -23.71 -0.37
C GLY A 293 20.34 -23.33 0.97
N VAL A 294 19.77 -22.13 1.08
CA VAL A 294 18.98 -21.70 2.23
C VAL A 294 17.79 -22.64 2.39
N ASP A 295 17.51 -23.09 3.62
CA ASP A 295 16.46 -24.09 3.84
C ASP A 295 15.06 -23.50 3.70
N ILE A 296 14.87 -22.26 4.14
CA ILE A 296 13.59 -21.53 4.11
C ILE A 296 13.84 -20.07 3.73
N VAL A 297 13.18 -19.58 2.68
CA VAL A 297 13.20 -18.16 2.29
C VAL A 297 11.77 -17.61 2.36
N THR A 298 11.58 -16.48 3.05
CA THR A 298 10.28 -15.79 3.16
C THR A 298 10.31 -14.41 2.52
N PHE A 299 9.23 -14.03 1.83
CA PHE A 299 9.10 -12.71 1.22
C PHE A 299 7.64 -12.28 1.00
N SER A 300 7.45 -10.98 0.72
CA SER A 300 6.14 -10.37 0.48
C SER A 300 5.72 -10.47 -0.99
N GLY A 301 4.44 -10.70 -1.25
CA GLY A 301 3.86 -10.66 -2.61
C GLY A 301 3.55 -9.26 -3.15
N ASP A 302 3.35 -8.27 -2.28
CA ASP A 302 2.91 -6.91 -2.61
C ASP A 302 4.02 -5.86 -2.52
N LYS A 303 5.26 -6.28 -2.75
CA LYS A 303 6.43 -5.39 -2.86
C LYS A 303 6.99 -5.49 -4.28
N LEU A 304 8.25 -5.88 -4.46
CA LEU A 304 8.89 -5.93 -5.78
C LEU A 304 8.32 -7.03 -6.69
N LEU A 305 7.66 -8.04 -6.12
CA LEU A 305 6.90 -9.03 -6.88
C LEU A 305 5.72 -8.41 -7.66
N GLY A 306 5.22 -7.24 -7.25
CA GLY A 306 4.13 -6.56 -7.97
C GLY A 306 2.77 -7.27 -7.91
N GLY A 307 2.58 -8.17 -6.94
CA GLY A 307 1.36 -8.96 -6.77
C GLY A 307 0.47 -8.46 -5.61
N PRO A 308 -0.52 -9.26 -5.19
CA PRO A 308 -1.36 -8.95 -4.04
C PRO A 308 -0.61 -9.23 -2.73
N GLN A 309 -1.15 -8.76 -1.61
CA GLN A 309 -0.57 -9.03 -0.29
C GLN A 309 -0.53 -10.54 -0.05
N ALA A 310 0.67 -11.09 0.15
CA ALA A 310 0.89 -12.48 0.46
C ALA A 310 2.21 -12.65 1.22
N GLY A 311 2.31 -13.70 2.03
CA GLY A 311 3.57 -14.19 2.57
C GLY A 311 3.94 -15.47 1.86
N ILE A 312 5.02 -15.44 1.10
CA ILE A 312 5.44 -16.57 0.28
C ILE A 312 6.62 -17.23 0.99
N ILE A 313 6.55 -18.55 1.13
CA ILE A 313 7.58 -19.38 1.75
C ILE A 313 8.05 -20.38 0.70
N VAL A 314 9.33 -20.33 0.34
CA VAL A 314 9.95 -21.27 -0.59
C VAL A 314 11.15 -21.93 0.08
N GLY A 315 11.50 -23.16 -0.31
CA GLY A 315 12.67 -23.82 0.23
C GLY A 315 12.65 -25.33 0.08
N LYS A 316 13.22 -26.02 1.06
CA LYS A 316 13.28 -27.49 1.12
C LYS A 316 11.93 -28.13 1.38
N GLU A 317 11.64 -29.22 0.68
CA GLU A 317 10.36 -29.93 0.79
C GLU A 317 10.05 -30.33 2.24
N GLU A 318 11.05 -30.82 2.98
CA GLU A 318 10.84 -31.26 4.37
C GLU A 318 10.32 -30.16 5.30
N TRP A 319 10.76 -28.91 5.09
CA TRP A 319 10.38 -27.77 5.93
C TRP A 319 9.02 -27.24 5.54
N ILE A 320 8.77 -27.10 4.24
CA ILE A 320 7.47 -26.68 3.72
C ILE A 320 6.37 -27.64 4.16
N GLN A 321 6.63 -28.96 4.17
CA GLN A 321 5.67 -29.95 4.66
C GLN A 321 5.41 -29.85 6.17
N LYS A 322 6.43 -29.54 6.98
CA LYS A 322 6.24 -29.26 8.42
C LYS A 322 5.40 -28.00 8.63
N ILE A 323 5.67 -26.93 7.86
CA ILE A 323 4.94 -25.66 7.92
C ILE A 323 3.46 -25.86 7.53
N ARG A 324 3.19 -26.61 6.46
CA ARG A 324 1.81 -26.95 6.03
C ARG A 324 1.00 -27.69 7.10
N LYS A 325 1.66 -28.49 7.92
CA LYS A 325 1.04 -29.24 9.03
C LYS A 325 0.86 -28.41 10.30
N ASN A 326 1.49 -27.23 10.39
CA ASN A 326 1.34 -26.35 11.53
C ASN A 326 -0.12 -25.87 11.65
N PRO A 327 -0.79 -26.03 12.81
CA PRO A 327 -2.17 -25.57 13.02
C PRO A 327 -2.41 -24.10 12.69
N LEU A 328 -1.41 -23.22 12.87
CA LEU A 328 -1.51 -21.80 12.51
C LEU A 328 -1.73 -21.59 11.00
N MET A 329 -1.34 -22.54 10.16
CA MET A 329 -1.59 -22.48 8.71
C MET A 329 -3.08 -22.23 8.42
N ARG A 330 -3.99 -22.78 9.23
CA ARG A 330 -5.44 -22.56 9.04
C ARG A 330 -5.87 -21.12 9.34
N ALA A 331 -5.25 -20.48 10.32
CA ALA A 331 -5.54 -19.11 10.73
C ALA A 331 -4.86 -18.09 9.78
N LEU A 332 -3.67 -18.42 9.28
CA LEU A 332 -2.85 -17.57 8.41
C LEU A 332 -3.10 -17.84 6.91
N ARG A 333 -4.06 -18.71 6.59
CA ARG A 333 -4.38 -19.13 5.23
C ARG A 333 -4.78 -17.92 4.37
N VAL A 334 -4.13 -17.78 3.22
CA VAL A 334 -4.47 -16.77 2.20
C VAL A 334 -5.92 -16.96 1.69
N ASP A 335 -6.63 -15.90 1.31
CA ASP A 335 -8.01 -16.00 0.80
C ASP A 335 -8.06 -16.36 -0.71
N LYS A 336 -9.26 -16.55 -1.26
CA LYS A 336 -9.49 -16.97 -2.66
C LYS A 336 -9.02 -15.92 -3.67
N LEU A 337 -9.27 -14.64 -3.39
CA LEU A 337 -8.99 -13.53 -4.31
C LEU A 337 -7.48 -13.33 -4.43
N THR A 338 -6.79 -13.32 -3.29
CA THR A 338 -5.34 -13.16 -3.24
C THR A 338 -4.62 -14.30 -3.97
N ILE A 339 -5.00 -15.57 -3.75
CA ILE A 339 -4.31 -16.68 -4.44
C ILE A 339 -4.56 -16.67 -5.95
N ALA A 340 -5.74 -16.22 -6.40
CA ALA A 340 -6.07 -16.11 -7.82
C ALA A 340 -5.25 -15.02 -8.51
N ALA A 341 -5.16 -13.83 -7.89
CA ALA A 341 -4.33 -12.73 -8.36
C ALA A 341 -2.84 -13.09 -8.32
N LEU A 342 -2.37 -13.74 -7.26
CA LEU A 342 -0.97 -14.16 -7.12
C LEU A 342 -0.59 -15.17 -8.20
N SER A 343 -1.43 -16.18 -8.46
CA SER A 343 -1.18 -17.18 -9.52
C SER A 343 -1.00 -16.52 -10.89
N ALA A 344 -1.90 -15.60 -11.26
CA ALA A 344 -1.79 -14.85 -12.51
C ALA A 344 -0.56 -13.94 -12.55
N THR A 345 -0.22 -13.29 -11.43
CA THR A 345 1.00 -12.47 -11.32
C THR A 345 2.26 -13.32 -11.57
N LEU A 346 2.33 -14.52 -10.97
CA LEU A 346 3.43 -15.46 -11.17
C LEU A 346 3.49 -15.96 -12.63
N GLN A 347 2.35 -16.20 -13.27
CA GLN A 347 2.31 -16.55 -14.70
C GLN A 347 2.86 -15.42 -15.59
N ASP A 348 2.60 -14.15 -15.24
CA ASP A 348 3.13 -13.03 -16.01
C ASP A 348 4.67 -12.97 -16.00
N TYR A 349 5.31 -13.45 -14.94
CA TYR A 349 6.78 -13.57 -14.88
C TYR A 349 7.37 -14.59 -15.87
N LEU A 350 6.57 -15.51 -16.41
CA LEU A 350 7.03 -16.43 -17.47
C LEU A 350 7.27 -15.71 -18.81
N TYR A 351 6.76 -14.49 -18.98
CA TYR A 351 6.89 -13.69 -20.19
C TYR A 351 7.98 -12.61 -20.04
N VAL A 352 9.22 -13.07 -19.82
CA VAL A 352 10.37 -12.24 -19.41
C VAL A 352 10.59 -11.01 -20.29
N ASP A 353 10.38 -11.13 -21.60
CA ASP A 353 10.61 -10.03 -22.56
C ASP A 353 9.63 -8.86 -22.43
N THR A 354 8.52 -9.04 -21.70
CA THR A 354 7.40 -8.07 -21.61
C THR A 354 7.14 -7.58 -20.19
N ILE A 355 8.05 -7.83 -19.25
CA ILE A 355 7.84 -7.49 -17.83
C ILE A 355 7.55 -6.00 -17.60
N PRO A 356 8.32 -5.04 -18.18
CA PRO A 356 8.03 -3.61 -17.99
C PRO A 356 6.70 -3.16 -18.59
N GLU A 357 6.12 -3.91 -19.53
CA GLU A 357 4.83 -3.59 -20.13
C GLU A 357 3.68 -4.16 -19.30
N LYS A 358 3.88 -5.35 -18.74
CA LYS A 358 2.87 -6.06 -17.94
C LYS A 358 2.77 -5.57 -16.50
N PHE A 359 3.90 -5.28 -15.85
CA PHE A 359 3.96 -4.94 -14.44
C PHE A 359 3.92 -3.42 -14.26
N PRO A 360 2.84 -2.83 -13.70
CA PRO A 360 2.71 -1.38 -13.63
C PRO A 360 3.82 -0.71 -12.81
N MET A 361 4.33 -1.41 -11.80
CA MET A 361 5.42 -0.92 -10.95
C MET A 361 6.74 -0.88 -11.72
N VAL A 362 7.07 -1.96 -12.44
CA VAL A 362 8.28 -2.02 -13.28
C VAL A 362 8.20 -0.97 -14.37
N ASN A 363 7.03 -0.84 -15.03
CA ASN A 363 6.79 0.22 -16.00
C ASN A 363 7.18 1.60 -15.47
N ARG A 364 6.65 1.96 -14.29
CA ARG A 364 6.92 3.24 -13.61
C ARG A 364 8.40 3.41 -13.29
N TYR A 365 9.08 2.37 -12.82
CA TYR A 365 10.52 2.44 -12.56
C TYR A 365 11.33 2.74 -13.81
N THR A 366 10.98 2.09 -14.93
CA THR A 366 11.80 2.09 -16.15
C THR A 366 11.53 3.25 -17.11
N ARG A 367 10.62 4.16 -16.77
CA ARG A 367 10.31 5.35 -17.61
C ARG A 367 11.55 6.20 -17.85
N SER A 368 11.73 6.60 -19.10
CA SER A 368 12.88 7.42 -19.52
C SER A 368 12.73 8.87 -19.03
N MET A 369 13.86 9.57 -18.85
CA MET A 369 13.85 11.00 -18.49
C MET A 369 13.13 11.86 -19.52
N ASP A 370 13.23 11.54 -20.81
CA ASP A 370 12.56 12.28 -21.89
C ASP A 370 11.03 12.16 -21.80
N GLU A 371 10.54 10.95 -21.50
CA GLU A 371 9.10 10.70 -21.31
C GLU A 371 8.56 11.45 -20.08
N LEU A 372 9.32 11.45 -18.99
CA LEU A 372 8.95 12.17 -17.77
C LEU A 372 8.97 13.67 -17.98
N LEU A 373 9.95 14.20 -18.72
CA LEU A 373 10.04 15.61 -19.04
C LEU A 373 8.83 16.04 -19.86
N THR A 374 8.50 15.27 -20.89
CA THR A 374 7.33 15.49 -21.73
C THR A 374 6.04 15.51 -20.88
N THR A 375 5.90 14.54 -19.97
CA THR A 375 4.76 14.47 -19.05
C THR A 375 4.69 15.70 -18.13
N ALA A 376 5.81 16.08 -17.53
CA ALA A 376 5.87 17.20 -16.60
C ALA A 376 5.60 18.54 -17.28
N VAL A 377 6.12 18.76 -18.49
CA VAL A 377 5.84 19.97 -19.28
C VAL A 377 4.35 20.07 -19.62
N HIS A 378 3.74 18.97 -20.10
CA HIS A 378 2.30 18.93 -20.40
C HIS A 378 1.45 19.32 -19.19
N ILE A 379 1.71 18.71 -18.03
CA ILE A 379 0.99 19.03 -16.80
C ILE A 379 1.26 20.48 -16.39
N ALA A 380 2.52 20.92 -16.37
CA ALA A 380 2.89 22.27 -15.94
C ALA A 380 2.21 23.35 -16.78
N ASP A 381 2.16 23.19 -18.10
CA ASP A 381 1.54 24.18 -18.98
C ASP A 381 0.02 24.29 -18.76
N ARG A 382 -0.66 23.17 -18.49
CA ARG A 382 -2.07 23.17 -18.11
C ARG A 382 -2.29 23.83 -16.74
N LEU A 383 -1.44 23.53 -15.76
CA LEU A 383 -1.54 24.12 -14.42
C LEU A 383 -1.24 25.63 -14.40
N LYS A 384 -0.31 26.12 -15.23
CA LYS A 384 -0.05 27.56 -15.39
C LYS A 384 -1.29 28.32 -15.85
N VAL A 385 -2.06 27.74 -16.78
CA VAL A 385 -3.31 28.32 -17.26
C VAL A 385 -4.38 28.31 -16.17
N ILE A 386 -4.49 27.23 -15.40
CA ILE A 386 -5.51 27.08 -14.34
C ILE A 386 -5.28 28.05 -13.17
N PHE A 387 -4.02 28.19 -12.74
CA PHE A 387 -3.71 28.97 -11.54
C PHE A 387 -3.32 30.42 -11.83
N GLU A 388 -3.01 30.76 -13.08
CA GLU A 388 -2.60 32.11 -13.52
C GLU A 388 -1.58 32.75 -12.57
N GLN A 389 -1.99 33.75 -11.77
CA GLN A 389 -1.12 34.47 -10.83
C GLN A 389 -1.23 33.98 -9.37
N THR A 390 -2.11 33.02 -9.08
CA THR A 390 -2.34 32.54 -7.69
C THR A 390 -1.28 31.54 -7.23
N ILE A 391 -0.71 30.76 -8.15
CA ILE A 391 0.33 29.75 -7.88
C ILE A 391 1.39 29.82 -8.98
N SER A 392 2.66 29.90 -8.59
CA SER A 392 3.77 29.74 -9.54
C SER A 392 4.01 28.26 -9.82
N VAL A 393 4.17 27.89 -11.10
CA VAL A 393 4.33 26.50 -11.54
C VAL A 393 5.64 26.34 -12.30
N HIS A 394 6.49 25.41 -11.86
CA HIS A 394 7.80 25.13 -12.45
C HIS A 394 8.03 23.63 -12.61
N VAL A 395 8.84 23.24 -13.58
CA VAL A 395 9.33 21.87 -13.75
C VAL A 395 10.76 21.79 -13.22
N SER A 396 11.06 20.76 -12.44
CA SER A 396 12.40 20.53 -11.90
C SER A 396 12.77 19.05 -11.95
N GLU A 397 14.05 18.77 -12.10
CA GLU A 397 14.60 17.45 -11.81
C GLU A 397 14.44 17.15 -10.31
N THR A 398 14.28 15.88 -9.98
CA THR A 398 14.10 15.36 -8.63
C THR A 398 14.61 13.93 -8.54
N GLN A 399 14.53 13.33 -7.36
CA GLN A 399 14.82 11.93 -7.12
C GLN A 399 13.55 11.24 -6.62
N ALA A 400 13.06 10.27 -7.40
CA ALA A 400 11.94 9.42 -7.03
C ALA A 400 12.41 8.28 -6.14
N GLU A 401 11.57 7.83 -5.22
CA GLU A 401 11.86 6.70 -4.34
C GLU A 401 11.30 5.40 -4.94
N ILE A 402 12.06 4.32 -4.87
CA ILE A 402 11.57 3.02 -5.34
C ILE A 402 10.47 2.52 -4.41
N GLY A 403 10.72 2.50 -3.10
CA GLY A 403 9.71 2.15 -2.12
C GLY A 403 10.25 1.96 -0.71
N SER A 404 9.52 2.49 0.26
CA SER A 404 9.88 2.50 1.69
C SER A 404 9.92 1.14 2.38
N GLY A 405 9.64 0.04 1.67
CA GLY A 405 9.61 -1.32 2.22
C GLY A 405 10.43 -2.35 1.45
N SER A 406 11.21 -1.94 0.45
CA SER A 406 12.12 -2.83 -0.30
C SER A 406 13.50 -2.21 -0.49
N LEU A 407 13.58 -0.97 -0.99
CA LEU A 407 14.84 -0.29 -1.32
C LEU A 407 14.84 1.12 -0.68
N PRO A 408 15.31 1.26 0.57
CA PRO A 408 15.02 2.42 1.42
C PRO A 408 15.86 3.66 1.16
N VAL A 409 17.03 3.51 0.51
CA VAL A 409 17.97 4.62 0.26
C VAL A 409 18.17 4.87 -1.22
N GLU A 410 17.74 3.94 -2.07
CA GLU A 410 18.00 4.02 -3.49
C GLU A 410 16.93 4.86 -4.19
N THR A 411 17.38 5.80 -5.01
CA THR A 411 16.51 6.72 -5.75
C THR A 411 16.67 6.55 -7.25
N LEU A 412 15.67 7.02 -7.98
CA LEU A 412 15.66 7.08 -9.44
C LEU A 412 15.64 8.55 -9.89
N PRO A 413 16.52 8.98 -10.82
CA PRO A 413 16.45 10.32 -11.38
C PRO A 413 15.09 10.55 -11.99
N SER A 414 14.38 11.62 -11.61
CA SER A 414 12.99 11.91 -11.97
C SER A 414 12.73 13.38 -12.23
N ILE A 415 11.47 13.72 -12.54
CA ILE A 415 11.02 15.08 -12.82
C ILE A 415 9.73 15.35 -12.06
N ALA A 416 9.59 16.55 -11.50
CA ALA A 416 8.41 16.99 -10.79
C ALA A 416 7.88 18.32 -11.31
N VAL A 417 6.57 18.51 -11.15
CA VAL A 417 5.90 19.80 -11.26
C VAL A 417 5.77 20.39 -9.87
N MET A 418 6.37 21.55 -9.66
CA MET A 418 6.41 22.28 -8.39
C MET A 418 5.38 23.40 -8.39
N LEU A 419 4.59 23.49 -7.32
CA LEU A 419 3.56 24.49 -7.12
C LEU A 419 3.93 25.35 -5.91
N THR A 420 4.08 26.66 -6.12
CA THR A 420 4.38 27.65 -5.07
C THR A 420 3.18 28.58 -4.89
N PRO A 421 2.33 28.38 -3.87
CA PRO A 421 1.17 29.23 -3.66
C PRO A 421 1.58 30.64 -3.20
N GLN A 422 0.90 31.67 -3.70
CA GLN A 422 1.19 33.07 -3.34
C GLN A 422 0.32 33.58 -2.18
N THR A 423 -0.92 33.06 -2.07
CA THR A 423 -1.95 33.59 -1.15
C THR A 423 -2.28 32.66 0.02
N VAL A 424 -1.92 31.37 -0.08
CA VAL A 424 -2.21 30.36 0.94
C VAL A 424 -0.94 29.59 1.29
N SER A 425 -0.88 29.02 2.50
CA SER A 425 0.19 28.10 2.88
C SER A 425 0.19 26.84 2.00
N VAL A 426 1.36 26.26 1.76
CA VAL A 426 1.51 24.99 1.03
C VAL A 426 0.69 23.84 1.64
N ASP A 427 0.57 23.77 2.97
CA ASP A 427 -0.26 22.76 3.66
C ASP A 427 -1.75 22.85 3.29
N LYS A 428 -2.25 24.08 3.15
CA LYS A 428 -3.63 24.35 2.76
C LYS A 428 -3.87 23.97 1.30
N LEU A 429 -2.92 24.29 0.43
CA LEU A 429 -2.94 23.85 -0.97
C LEU A 429 -2.96 22.32 -1.06
N ALA A 430 -2.03 21.66 -0.38
CA ALA A 430 -1.98 20.19 -0.33
C ALA A 430 -3.28 19.60 0.22
N LYS A 431 -3.88 20.21 1.24
CA LYS A 431 -5.19 19.81 1.77
C LYS A 431 -6.30 19.95 0.73
N TYR A 432 -6.30 21.01 -0.08
CA TYR A 432 -7.29 21.18 -1.14
C TYR A 432 -7.20 20.08 -2.20
N PHE A 433 -5.98 19.68 -2.61
CA PHE A 433 -5.78 18.55 -3.50
C PHE A 433 -6.21 17.21 -2.89
N ARG A 434 -5.92 16.97 -1.60
CA ARG A 434 -6.39 15.75 -0.89
C ARG A 434 -7.91 15.66 -0.75
N LEU A 435 -8.58 16.81 -0.70
CA LEU A 435 -10.04 16.93 -0.56
C LEU A 435 -10.75 17.27 -1.88
N GLY A 436 -10.05 17.16 -3.01
CA GLY A 436 -10.65 17.22 -4.34
C GLY A 436 -11.58 16.03 -4.59
N SER A 437 -12.33 16.08 -5.69
CA SER A 437 -13.14 14.95 -6.16
C SER A 437 -12.29 13.69 -6.34
N THR A 438 -11.13 13.84 -6.97
CA THR A 438 -10.06 12.84 -7.03
C THR A 438 -8.89 13.28 -6.13
N PRO A 439 -8.63 12.62 -4.99
CA PRO A 439 -7.53 13.00 -4.12
C PRO A 439 -6.18 12.89 -4.82
N VAL A 440 -5.41 13.98 -4.86
CA VAL A 440 -4.02 14.00 -5.35
C VAL A 440 -3.06 14.13 -4.18
N ILE A 441 -2.10 13.21 -4.09
CA ILE A 441 -1.11 13.18 -3.01
C ILE A 441 0.26 13.54 -3.59
N GLY A 442 0.74 14.74 -3.29
CA GLY A 442 2.12 15.17 -3.57
C GLY A 442 2.98 15.21 -2.31
N ARG A 443 4.25 15.57 -2.47
CA ARG A 443 5.18 15.81 -1.36
C ARG A 443 5.38 17.31 -1.13
N ILE A 444 5.56 17.73 0.12
CA ILE A 444 5.88 19.11 0.46
C ILE A 444 7.38 19.19 0.72
N GLU A 445 8.07 20.04 -0.02
CA GLU A 445 9.51 20.28 0.14
C GLU A 445 9.79 21.76 -0.13
N THR A 446 10.62 22.37 0.72
CA THR A 446 11.02 23.79 0.62
C THR A 446 9.85 24.77 0.40
N ASP A 447 8.75 24.60 1.16
CA ASP A 447 7.50 25.39 1.07
C ASP A 447 6.81 25.34 -0.31
N GLN A 448 7.03 24.26 -1.05
CA GLN A 448 6.40 23.99 -2.34
C GLN A 448 5.71 22.64 -2.31
N LEU A 449 4.64 22.51 -3.09
CA LEU A 449 3.97 21.23 -3.32
C LEU A 449 4.50 20.62 -4.62
N TRP A 450 5.07 19.43 -4.52
CA TRP A 450 5.71 18.73 -5.62
C TRP A 450 4.84 17.56 -6.07
N PHE A 451 4.61 17.49 -7.37
CA PHE A 451 4.02 16.36 -8.06
C PHE A 451 5.07 15.69 -8.92
N ASP A 452 5.69 14.64 -8.40
CA ASP A 452 6.65 13.83 -9.15
C ASP A 452 5.90 12.98 -10.18
N VAL A 453 6.27 13.13 -11.45
CA VAL A 453 5.53 12.52 -12.54
C VAL A 453 5.87 11.05 -12.76
N ARG A 454 6.91 10.50 -12.09
CA ARG A 454 7.26 9.06 -12.11
C ARG A 454 6.04 8.19 -11.88
N THR A 455 5.25 8.58 -10.88
CA THR A 455 4.09 7.85 -10.38
C THR A 455 2.79 8.31 -11.03
N LEU A 456 2.84 9.08 -12.12
CA LEU A 456 1.65 9.47 -12.89
C LEU A 456 1.63 8.73 -14.22
N TYR A 457 0.61 7.91 -14.43
CA TYR A 457 0.47 7.08 -15.62
C TYR A 457 -0.94 7.16 -16.22
N GLY A 458 -1.02 7.14 -17.56
CA GLY A 458 -2.29 7.15 -18.28
C GLY A 458 -3.19 8.32 -17.87
N MET A 459 -4.44 8.00 -17.50
CA MET A 459 -5.48 9.00 -17.16
C MET A 459 -5.24 9.75 -15.84
N GLU A 460 -4.29 9.33 -15.00
CA GLU A 460 -3.97 10.01 -13.74
C GLU A 460 -3.50 11.46 -13.98
N GLN A 461 -2.87 11.72 -15.13
CA GLN A 461 -2.39 13.06 -15.50
C GLN A 461 -3.56 14.03 -15.71
N GLU A 462 -4.59 13.62 -16.45
CA GLU A 462 -5.76 14.45 -16.72
C GLU A 462 -6.62 14.61 -15.46
N LEU A 463 -6.80 13.55 -14.66
CA LEU A 463 -7.52 13.64 -13.39
C LEU A 463 -6.84 14.59 -12.38
N LEU A 464 -5.50 14.67 -12.39
CA LEU A 464 -4.77 15.66 -11.61
C LEU A 464 -5.08 17.09 -12.08
N ILE A 465 -5.10 17.32 -13.39
CA ILE A 465 -5.42 18.63 -14.01
C ILE A 465 -6.87 19.04 -13.72
N GLU A 466 -7.82 18.09 -13.77
CA GLU A 466 -9.22 18.31 -13.38
C GLU A 466 -9.32 18.72 -11.91
N THR A 467 -8.62 17.99 -11.02
CA THR A 467 -8.57 18.31 -9.59
C THR A 467 -7.97 19.70 -9.35
N ALA A 468 -6.92 20.07 -10.09
CA ALA A 468 -6.35 21.41 -10.01
C ALA A 468 -7.36 22.52 -10.36
N SER A 469 -8.23 22.27 -11.35
CA SER A 469 -9.31 23.20 -11.72
C SER A 469 -10.35 23.37 -10.60
N GLU A 470 -10.60 22.34 -9.80
CA GLU A 470 -11.43 22.45 -8.59
C GLU A 470 -10.73 23.22 -7.47
N VAL A 471 -9.42 22.98 -7.30
CA VAL A 471 -8.60 23.67 -6.30
C VAL A 471 -8.52 25.16 -6.60
N ALA A 472 -8.38 25.57 -7.86
CA ALA A 472 -8.35 26.97 -8.27
C ALA A 472 -9.62 27.75 -7.85
N LYS A 473 -10.78 27.10 -7.81
CA LYS A 473 -12.04 27.72 -7.35
C LYS A 473 -12.09 27.97 -5.83
N LYS A 474 -11.15 27.40 -5.07
CA LYS A 474 -11.05 27.50 -3.59
C LYS A 474 -9.92 28.44 -3.13
N LEU A 475 -9.13 28.95 -4.08
CA LEU A 475 -8.07 29.94 -3.88
C LEU A 475 -8.64 31.32 -4.18
#